data_AF-F2L5R6-F1
#
_entry.id   AF-F2L5R6-F1
#
_cell.length_a   1.000
_cell.length_b   1.000
_cell.length_c   1.000
_cell.angle_alpha   90.00
_cell.angle_beta   90.00
_cell.angle_gamma   90.00
#
_symmetry.space_group_name_H-M   'P 1'
#
loop_
_entity.id
_entity.type
_entity.pdbx_description
1 polymer ?
#
loop_
_entity_poly.entity_id
_entity_poly.type
_entity_poly.pdbx_seq_one_letter_code
_entity_poly.pdbx_strand_id
1 'polypeptide(L)'
;MLGLRGARSGLRLKIANSKLHVGTTITISRETKALLEALKGDKTWDEFLREMAEEIMRRRREEAKRELARLLEAEEVERAKWSRY
;
A
#
# COMPACT_ATOMS: atom_id res chain seq x y z
N MET A 1 26.34 46.65 -17.57
CA MET A 1 25.51 45.49 -17.93
C MET A 1 25.95 44.32 -17.05
N LEU A 2 25.28 44.09 -15.91
CA LEU A 2 25.62 43.01 -14.97
C LEU A 2 24.35 42.20 -14.72
N GLY A 3 24.35 40.95 -15.19
CA GLY A 3 23.25 40.00 -14.99
C GLY A 3 23.36 39.33 -13.63
N LEU A 4 22.51 39.72 -12.69
CA LEU A 4 22.31 39.02 -11.43
C LEU A 4 21.24 37.94 -11.63
N ARG A 5 21.66 36.67 -11.69
CA ARG A 5 20.74 35.52 -11.71
C ARG A 5 20.17 35.29 -10.32
N GLY A 6 18.85 35.41 -10.23
CA GLY A 6 17.97 34.49 -9.52
C GLY A 6 18.22 34.29 -8.03
N ALA A 7 17.72 35.22 -7.22
CA ALA A 7 17.52 35.03 -5.79
C ALA A 7 16.55 33.88 -5.51
N ARG A 8 16.95 32.99 -4.61
CA ARG A 8 16.09 32.01 -3.93
C ARG A 8 14.93 32.78 -3.28
N SER A 9 13.70 32.38 -3.53
CA SER A 9 12.59 32.77 -2.66
C SER A 9 11.62 31.60 -2.54
N GLY A 10 11.62 31.01 -1.34
CA GLY A 10 10.51 30.18 -0.91
C GLY A 10 9.27 31.06 -0.81
N LEU A 11 8.18 30.60 -1.39
CA LEU A 11 6.86 31.17 -1.12
C LEU A 11 5.95 30.05 -0.63
N ARG A 12 5.97 29.95 0.70
CA ARG A 12 5.01 29.33 1.59
C ARG A 12 3.65 29.97 1.31
N LEU A 13 2.87 29.40 0.39
CA LEU A 13 1.49 29.80 0.15
C LEU A 13 0.63 29.30 1.31
N LYS A 14 0.38 30.21 2.25
CA LYS A 14 -0.73 30.11 3.20
C LYS A 14 -2.03 30.15 2.38
N ILE A 15 -2.75 29.05 2.32
CA ILE A 15 -4.15 29.07 1.90
C ILE A 15 -4.98 28.74 3.12
N ALA A 16 -5.87 29.68 3.43
CA ALA A 16 -6.80 29.66 4.53
C ALA A 16 -7.82 28.52 4.37
N ASN A 17 -8.22 28.03 5.54
CA ASN A 17 -9.30 27.10 5.85
C ASN A 17 -10.42 26.99 4.79
N SER A 18 -10.49 25.86 4.08
CA SER A 18 -11.73 25.34 3.51
C SER A 18 -11.79 23.83 3.79
N LYS A 19 -12.80 23.44 4.56
CA LYS A 19 -13.07 22.04 4.92
C LYS A 19 -13.45 21.24 3.66
N LEU A 20 -12.96 19.99 3.62
CA LEU A 20 -13.30 18.89 2.71
C LEU A 20 -12.74 19.00 1.29
N HIS A 21 -11.62 18.32 1.05
CA HIS A 21 -11.24 17.47 -0.09
C HIS A 21 -9.81 16.98 0.19
N VAL A 22 -9.62 15.91 0.97
CA VAL A 22 -8.27 15.47 1.36
C VAL A 22 -7.76 14.42 0.37
N GLY A 23 -7.55 14.83 -0.88
CA GLY A 23 -6.78 14.03 -1.83
C GLY A 23 -5.32 14.00 -1.40
N THR A 24 -4.69 12.83 -1.42
CA THR A 24 -3.26 12.66 -1.16
C THR A 24 -2.52 12.41 -2.47
N THR A 25 -1.36 13.06 -2.64
CA THR A 25 -0.52 12.85 -3.82
C THR A 25 0.58 11.87 -3.49
N ILE A 26 0.64 10.77 -4.24
CA ILE A 26 1.77 9.83 -4.21
C ILE A 26 2.58 9.99 -5.50
N THR A 27 3.89 10.15 -5.37
CA THR A 27 4.79 10.20 -6.53
C THR A 27 5.21 8.78 -6.88
N ILE A 28 4.94 8.37 -8.12
CA ILE A 28 5.34 7.08 -8.68
C ILE A 28 6.06 7.29 -10.01
N SER A 29 6.81 6.29 -10.47
CA SER A 29 7.44 6.36 -11.79
C SER A 29 6.38 6.37 -12.90
N ARG A 30 6.76 6.89 -14.07
CA ARG A 30 5.87 6.89 -15.25
C ARG A 30 5.50 5.47 -15.68
N GLU A 31 6.44 4.54 -15.60
CA GLU A 31 6.22 3.12 -15.92
C GLU A 31 5.21 2.48 -14.96
N THR A 32 5.34 2.71 -13.65
CA THR A 32 4.38 2.20 -12.67
C THR A 32 2.99 2.79 -12.91
N LYS A 33 2.89 4.09 -13.21
CA LYS A 33 1.59 4.70 -13.53
C LYS A 33 0.95 4.05 -14.75
N ALA A 34 1.70 3.81 -15.83
CA ALA A 34 1.19 3.19 -17.04
C ALA A 34 0.70 1.75 -16.79
N LEU A 35 1.45 0.98 -16.01
CA LEU A 35 1.04 -0.36 -15.59
C LEU A 35 -0.28 -0.33 -14.79
N LEU A 36 -0.39 0.57 -13.81
CA LEU A 36 -1.60 0.69 -13.01
C LEU A 36 -2.79 1.20 -13.83
N GLU A 37 -2.59 2.08 -14.81
CA GLU A 37 -3.66 2.53 -15.72
C GLU A 37 -4.20 1.39 -16.57
N ALA A 38 -3.33 0.51 -17.08
CA ALA A 38 -3.74 -0.67 -17.82
C ALA A 38 -4.56 -1.66 -16.97
N LEU A 39 -4.28 -1.74 -15.66
CA LEU A 39 -4.97 -2.63 -14.72
C LEU A 39 -6.27 -2.02 -14.16
N LYS A 40 -6.31 -0.69 -13.98
CA LYS A 40 -7.45 0.05 -13.44
C LYS A 40 -8.70 -0.09 -14.30
N GLY A 41 -8.52 -0.09 -15.63
CA GLY A 41 -9.61 0.00 -16.59
C GLY A 41 -10.48 1.23 -16.32
N ASP A 42 -11.80 1.01 -16.24
CA ASP A 42 -12.79 2.09 -16.09
C ASP A 42 -12.99 2.59 -14.65
N LYS A 43 -12.35 1.95 -13.65
CA LYS A 43 -12.52 2.30 -12.23
C LYS A 43 -11.91 3.65 -11.88
N THR A 44 -12.36 4.31 -10.83
CA THR A 44 -11.62 5.46 -10.29
C THR A 44 -10.29 5.01 -9.65
N TRP A 45 -9.36 5.96 -9.48
CA TRP A 45 -8.10 5.65 -8.78
C TRP A 45 -8.32 5.20 -7.33
N ASP A 46 -9.30 5.79 -6.63
CA ASP A 46 -9.57 5.45 -5.24
C ASP A 46 -10.12 4.02 -5.11
N GLU A 47 -11.09 3.65 -5.95
CA GLU A 47 -11.66 2.30 -5.99
C GLU A 47 -10.58 1.26 -6.29
N PHE A 48 -9.78 1.50 -7.34
CA PHE A 48 -8.74 0.57 -7.75
C PHE A 48 -7.66 0.38 -6.69
N LEU A 49 -7.16 1.48 -6.10
CA LEU A 49 -6.13 1.41 -5.06
C LEU A 49 -6.68 0.74 -3.79
N ARG A 50 -7.95 0.97 -3.45
CA ARG A 50 -8.61 0.35 -2.30
C ARG A 50 -8.77 -1.16 -2.49
N GLU A 51 -9.26 -1.59 -3.64
CA GLU A 51 -9.38 -3.03 -3.95
C GLU A 51 -8.02 -3.73 -3.91
N MET A 52 -6.97 -3.10 -4.45
CA MET A 52 -5.62 -3.67 -4.37
C MET A 52 -5.14 -3.80 -2.91
N ALA A 53 -5.42 -2.81 -2.06
CA ALA A 53 -5.07 -2.87 -0.65
C ALA A 53 -5.81 -4.01 0.06
N GLU A 54 -7.10 -4.18 -0.19
CA GLU A 54 -7.92 -5.26 0.36
C GLU A 54 -7.41 -6.64 -0.08
N GLU A 55 -7.06 -6.80 -1.35
CA GLU A 55 -6.50 -8.05 -1.88
C GLU A 55 -5.16 -8.40 -1.24
N ILE A 56 -4.27 -7.41 -1.04
CA ILE A 56 -3.00 -7.62 -0.33
C ILE A 56 -3.26 -8.04 1.12
N MET A 57 -4.20 -7.40 1.81
CA MET A 57 -4.56 -7.77 3.18
C MET A 57 -5.15 -9.17 3.26
N ARG A 58 -6.00 -9.55 2.31
CA ARG A 58 -6.60 -10.88 2.21
C ARG A 58 -5.52 -11.95 2.03
N ARG A 59 -4.59 -11.75 1.09
CA ARG A 59 -3.47 -12.69 0.86
C ARG A 59 -2.61 -12.89 2.09
N ARG A 60 -2.22 -11.79 2.75
CA ARG A 60 -1.44 -11.86 4.00
C ARG A 60 -2.17 -12.65 5.09
N ARG A 61 -3.49 -12.46 5.21
CA ARG A 61 -4.29 -13.21 6.18
C ARG A 61 -4.35 -14.70 5.86
N GLU A 62 -4.49 -15.06 4.58
CA GLU A 62 -4.52 -16.46 4.16
C GLU A 62 -3.15 -17.14 4.33
N GLU A 63 -2.05 -16.45 4.06
CA GLU A 63 -0.71 -16.95 4.35
C GLU A 63 -0.51 -17.19 5.85
N ALA A 64 -0.91 -16.23 6.69
CA ALA A 64 -0.81 -16.39 8.15
C ALA A 64 -1.65 -17.57 8.67
N LYS A 65 -2.85 -17.77 8.14
CA LYS A 65 -3.70 -18.93 8.50
C LYS A 65 -3.05 -20.25 8.12
N ARG A 66 -2.47 -20.33 6.92
CA ARG A 66 -1.77 -21.55 6.44
C ARG A 66 -0.58 -21.88 7.32
N GLU A 67 0.20 -20.87 7.68
CA GLU A 67 1.35 -21.06 8.57
C GLU A 67 0.89 -21.52 9.97
N LEU A 68 -0.16 -20.91 10.51
CA LEU A 68 -0.73 -21.33 11.78
C LEU A 68 -1.21 -22.78 11.75
N ALA A 69 -1.93 -23.18 10.69
CA ALA A 69 -2.41 -24.56 10.54
C ALA A 69 -1.23 -25.55 10.51
N ARG A 70 -0.17 -25.24 9.76
CA ARG A 70 1.04 -26.07 9.69
C ARG A 70 1.72 -26.24 11.05
N LEU A 71 1.80 -25.17 11.85
CA LEU A 71 2.40 -25.22 13.18
C LEU A 71 1.57 -26.07 14.15
N LEU A 72 0.24 -25.95 14.10
CA LEU A 72 -0.67 -26.75 14.92
C LEU A 72 -0.60 -28.23 14.56
N GLU A 73 -0.58 -28.58 13.26
CA GLU A 73 -0.39 -29.96 12.81
C GLU A 73 0.94 -30.54 13.31
N ALA A 74 2.02 -29.75 13.26
CA ALA A 74 3.31 -30.16 13.78
C ALA A 74 3.28 -30.41 15.30
N GLU A 75 2.61 -29.53 16.06
CA GLU A 75 2.45 -29.71 17.51
C GLU A 75 1.63 -30.97 17.84
N GLU A 76 0.53 -31.21 17.12
CA GLU A 76 -0.31 -32.39 17.32
C GLU A 76 0.43 -33.69 17.03
N VAL A 77 1.22 -33.73 15.95
CA VAL A 77 2.09 -34.88 15.62
C VAL A 77 3.11 -35.12 16.73
N GLU A 78 3.73 -34.08 17.28
CA GLU A 78 4.67 -34.22 18.40
C GLU A 78 3.97 -34.70 19.68
N ARG A 79 2.81 -34.15 20.04
CA ARG A 79 2.03 -34.66 21.20
C ARG A 79 1.65 -36.13 21.06
N ALA A 80 1.23 -36.55 19.86
CA ALA A 80 0.85 -37.94 19.60
C ALA A 80 2.04 -38.91 19.73
N LYS A 81 3.26 -38.47 19.42
CA LYS A 81 4.48 -39.27 19.67
C LYS A 81 4.74 -39.47 21.16
N TRP A 82 4.52 -38.44 21.96
CA TRP A 82 4.79 -38.47 23.41
C TRP A 82 3.73 -39.26 24.19
N SER A 83 2.48 -39.28 23.74
CA SER A 83 1.40 -40.08 24.36
C SER A 83 1.52 -41.61 24.13
N ARG A 84 2.47 -42.05 23.29
CA ARG A 84 2.66 -43.47 22.97
C ARG A 84 3.66 -44.17 23.90
N TYR A 85 4.37 -43.41 24.75
CA TYR A 85 5.23 -43.90 25.84
C TYR A 85 4.57 -43.65 27.18
#